data_AF-A0A9N8N6R0-F1
#
_entry.id   AF-A0A9N8N6R0-F1
#
_cell.length_a   1.000
_cell.length_b   1.000
_cell.length_c   1.000
_cell.angle_alpha   90.00
_cell.angle_beta   90.00
_cell.angle_gamma   90.00
#
_symmetry.space_group_name_H-M   'P 1'
#
loop_
_entity.id
_entity.type
_entity.pdbx_description
1 polymer ?
#
loop_
_entity_poly.entity_id
_entity_poly.type
_entity_poly.pdbx_seq_one_letter_code
_entity_poly.pdbx_strand_id
1 'polypeptide(L)'
;MSQADRYHYEIDRERRRDLVFQRMRDTTRPFLERYRVLLDDVSRAGLNEFAEDEFRELSARLRALETRLEIDPPGARDESRALAPRFHGLPRLARQLRQLQREAEQETIEANRAAQLEESRRSVQIREDIEKVWQEEVVGWNSPVAARSAFRELQALRERLLNGQSTASADEVATAIREVRARHEAVAAREHAELASRACDDALADILSLRRAQLEPPAAQADARAAKLREALAAATGLDSRAQIERLDALAAEEDEVELDESQRREVVRAVYQSLTAAGFVTDMPVRRGGSEGKEGDEVLIRARRPAGPQAEFRIDLRGELTYKFHQYRGAACQQDIAPVMVRLQDAYGISLSDRRVLWVNPDDTDRDARPQPDNTQENSS
;
A
#
# COMPACT_ATOMS: atom_id res chain seq x y z
N MET A 1 -51.76 123.13 -41.81
CA MET A 1 -50.45 122.59 -41.37
C MET A 1 -49.58 122.45 -42.59
N SER A 2 -48.49 123.20 -42.65
CA SER A 2 -47.61 123.26 -43.82
C SER A 2 -46.88 121.93 -44.02
N GLN A 3 -46.55 121.59 -45.27
CA GLN A 3 -45.73 120.42 -45.60
C GLN A 3 -44.38 120.45 -44.82
N ALA A 4 -43.85 121.65 -44.54
CA ALA A 4 -42.67 121.86 -43.71
C ALA A 4 -42.85 121.46 -42.23
N ASP A 5 -44.02 121.72 -41.62
CA ASP A 5 -44.30 121.35 -40.22
C ASP A 5 -44.37 119.82 -40.05
N ARG A 6 -44.89 119.11 -41.07
CA ARG A 6 -44.91 117.64 -41.11
C ARG A 6 -43.50 117.07 -41.23
N TYR A 7 -42.66 117.61 -42.11
CA TYR A 7 -41.26 117.20 -42.23
C TYR A 7 -40.46 117.45 -40.95
N HIS A 8 -40.63 118.60 -40.28
CA HIS A 8 -39.97 118.86 -38.99
C HIS A 8 -40.44 117.90 -37.89
N TYR A 9 -41.73 117.59 -37.83
CA TYR A 9 -42.28 116.61 -36.88
C TYR A 9 -41.76 115.19 -37.13
N GLU A 10 -41.62 114.80 -38.40
CA GLU A 10 -41.05 113.51 -38.80
C GLU A 10 -39.56 113.41 -38.41
N ILE A 11 -38.76 114.44 -38.70
CA ILE A 11 -37.34 114.51 -38.32
C ILE A 11 -37.16 114.48 -36.79
N ASP A 12 -37.97 115.23 -36.04
CA ASP A 12 -37.88 115.24 -34.58
C ASP A 12 -38.33 113.91 -33.96
N ARG A 13 -39.30 113.22 -34.58
CA ARG A 13 -39.73 111.88 -34.17
C ARG A 13 -38.65 110.84 -34.45
N GLU A 14 -37.98 110.91 -35.59
CA GLU A 14 -36.84 110.06 -35.94
C GLU A 14 -35.68 110.27 -34.97
N ARG A 15 -35.29 111.53 -34.72
CA ARG A 15 -34.24 111.86 -33.74
C ARG A 15 -34.55 111.35 -32.33
N ARG A 16 -35.80 111.49 -31.86
CA ARG A 16 -36.22 110.95 -30.56
C ARG A 16 -36.15 109.43 -30.53
N ARG A 17 -36.55 108.76 -31.61
CA ARG A 17 -36.46 107.30 -31.75
C ARG A 17 -35.00 106.85 -31.71
N ASP A 18 -34.12 107.53 -32.43
CA ASP A 18 -32.69 107.23 -32.48
C ASP A 18 -32.01 107.42 -31.12
N LEU A 19 -32.36 108.49 -30.38
CA LEU A 19 -31.87 108.70 -29.01
C LEU A 19 -32.35 107.61 -28.05
N VAL A 20 -33.60 107.15 -28.16
CA VAL A 20 -34.13 106.04 -27.36
C VAL A 20 -33.41 104.73 -27.71
N PHE A 21 -33.18 104.49 -29.00
CA PHE A 21 -32.46 103.31 -29.49
C PHE A 21 -31.00 103.32 -29.05
N GLN A 22 -30.31 104.46 -29.10
CA GLN A 22 -28.95 104.62 -28.56
C GLN A 22 -28.90 104.30 -27.07
N ARG A 23 -29.81 104.87 -26.27
CA ARG A 23 -29.90 104.54 -24.83
C ARG A 23 -30.18 103.06 -24.59
N MET A 24 -31.02 102.42 -25.40
CA MET A 24 -31.28 100.99 -25.32
C MET A 24 -30.04 100.15 -25.67
N ARG A 25 -29.25 100.56 -26.67
CA ARG A 25 -27.97 99.92 -26.99
C ARG A 25 -26.98 100.05 -25.83
N ASP A 26 -26.83 101.26 -25.30
CA ASP A 26 -25.88 101.53 -24.21
C ASP A 26 -26.25 100.81 -22.91
N THR A 27 -27.55 100.64 -22.65
CA THR A 27 -28.01 99.87 -21.48
C THR A 27 -27.97 98.36 -21.69
N THR A 28 -28.14 97.85 -22.93
CA THR A 28 -28.19 96.41 -23.22
C THR A 28 -26.79 95.82 -23.46
N ARG A 29 -25.86 96.57 -24.06
CA ARG A 29 -24.49 96.12 -24.38
C ARG A 29 -23.73 95.57 -23.15
N PRO A 30 -23.78 96.18 -21.95
CA PRO A 30 -23.13 95.62 -20.76
C PRO A 30 -23.67 94.26 -20.33
N PHE A 31 -24.93 93.92 -20.64
CA PHE A 31 -25.49 92.60 -20.34
C PHE A 31 -24.98 91.54 -21.32
N LEU A 32 -24.86 91.87 -22.61
CA LEU A 32 -24.29 90.97 -23.61
C LEU A 32 -22.81 90.67 -23.33
N GLU A 33 -22.03 91.70 -22.94
CA GLU A 33 -20.64 91.51 -22.53
C GLU A 33 -20.52 90.60 -21.29
N ARG A 34 -21.44 90.72 -20.33
CA ARG A 34 -21.48 89.79 -19.18
C ARG A 34 -21.81 88.36 -19.61
N TYR A 35 -22.73 88.16 -20.57
CA TYR A 35 -23.02 86.83 -21.10
C TYR A 35 -21.81 86.25 -21.84
N ARG A 36 -21.07 87.07 -22.59
CA ARG A 36 -19.82 86.68 -23.24
C ARG A 36 -18.78 86.21 -22.23
N VAL A 37 -18.54 87.00 -21.18
CA VAL A 37 -17.63 86.62 -20.09
C VAL A 37 -18.06 85.31 -19.43
N LEU A 38 -19.36 85.10 -19.18
CA LEU A 38 -19.85 83.85 -18.61
C LEU A 38 -19.62 82.64 -19.53
N LEU A 39 -19.82 82.78 -20.84
CA LEU A 39 -19.50 81.70 -21.79
C LEU A 39 -17.99 81.44 -21.84
N ASP A 40 -17.17 82.48 -21.85
CA ASP A 40 -15.72 82.35 -21.81
C ASP A 40 -15.25 81.67 -20.51
N ASP A 41 -15.85 81.98 -19.37
CA ASP A 41 -15.55 81.34 -18.08
C ASP A 41 -15.94 79.86 -18.07
N VAL A 42 -17.09 79.51 -18.64
CA VAL A 42 -17.53 78.11 -18.80
C VAL A 42 -16.58 77.34 -19.72
N SER A 43 -16.14 77.94 -20.81
CA SER A 43 -15.16 77.37 -21.74
C SER A 43 -13.79 77.20 -21.09
N ARG A 44 -13.28 78.23 -20.41
CA ARG A 44 -12.00 78.18 -19.66
C ARG A 44 -12.00 77.13 -18.56
N ALA A 45 -13.15 76.90 -17.93
CA ALA A 45 -13.32 75.86 -16.92
C ALA A 45 -13.46 74.44 -17.52
N GLY A 46 -13.46 74.30 -18.85
CA GLY A 46 -13.69 73.03 -19.55
C GLY A 46 -15.11 72.48 -19.32
N LEU A 47 -16.06 73.34 -18.96
CA LEU A 47 -17.43 72.93 -18.65
C LEU A 47 -18.30 72.85 -19.91
N ASN A 48 -17.82 73.38 -21.04
CA ASN A 48 -18.49 73.32 -22.33
C ASN A 48 -18.65 71.89 -22.88
N GLU A 49 -17.73 70.97 -22.56
CA GLU A 49 -17.79 69.56 -22.97
C GLU A 49 -18.94 68.79 -22.29
N PHE A 50 -19.36 69.23 -21.10
CA PHE A 50 -20.42 68.58 -20.34
C PHE A 50 -21.82 69.08 -20.70
N ALA A 51 -21.90 70.26 -21.34
CA ALA A 51 -23.15 70.93 -21.71
C ALA A 51 -23.07 71.45 -23.15
N GLU A 52 -22.57 70.62 -24.07
CA GLU A 52 -22.22 71.04 -25.44
C GLU A 52 -23.40 71.69 -26.18
N ASP A 53 -24.58 71.08 -26.10
CA ASP A 53 -25.77 71.55 -26.80
C ASP A 53 -26.23 72.92 -26.29
N GLU A 54 -26.33 73.08 -24.97
CA GLU A 54 -26.73 74.33 -24.32
C GLU A 54 -25.69 75.43 -24.53
N PHE A 55 -24.39 75.10 -24.45
CA PHE A 55 -23.30 76.04 -24.72
C PHE A 55 -23.32 76.52 -26.17
N ARG A 56 -23.51 75.59 -27.12
CA ARG A 56 -23.58 75.89 -28.56
C ARG A 56 -24.80 76.75 -28.89
N GLU A 57 -25.97 76.42 -28.34
CA GLU A 57 -27.20 77.18 -28.53
C GLU A 57 -27.07 78.60 -27.98
N LEU A 58 -26.60 78.77 -26.75
CA LEU A 58 -26.45 80.08 -26.12
C LEU A 58 -25.36 80.93 -26.79
N SER A 59 -24.28 80.32 -27.27
CA SER A 59 -23.25 81.00 -28.06
C SER A 59 -23.81 81.51 -29.39
N ALA A 60 -24.62 80.72 -30.08
CA ALA A 60 -25.26 81.13 -31.33
C ALA A 60 -26.28 82.26 -31.10
N ARG A 61 -27.08 82.16 -30.02
CA ARG A 61 -28.05 83.20 -29.63
C ARG A 61 -27.38 84.51 -29.21
N LEU A 62 -26.23 84.47 -28.53
CA LEU A 62 -25.49 85.68 -28.18
C LEU A 62 -25.02 86.44 -29.43
N ARG A 63 -24.47 85.74 -30.43
CA ARG A 63 -24.07 86.35 -31.71
C ARG A 63 -25.26 86.95 -32.47
N ALA A 64 -26.41 86.26 -32.42
CA ALA A 64 -27.65 86.76 -33.01
C ALA A 64 -28.15 88.03 -32.29
N LEU A 65 -28.07 88.07 -30.95
CA LEU A 65 -28.42 89.24 -30.15
C LEU A 65 -27.51 90.44 -30.42
N GLU A 66 -26.20 90.23 -30.55
CA GLU A 66 -25.24 91.28 -30.90
C GLU A 66 -25.57 91.89 -32.27
N THR A 67 -25.87 91.06 -33.26
CA THR A 67 -26.29 91.52 -34.60
C THR A 67 -27.65 92.25 -34.53
N ARG A 68 -28.60 91.70 -33.77
CA ARG A 68 -29.95 92.26 -33.60
C ARG A 68 -29.93 93.59 -32.86
N LEU A 69 -29.02 93.81 -31.92
CA LEU A 69 -28.90 95.06 -31.18
C LEU A 69 -28.61 96.26 -32.11
N GLU A 70 -27.95 96.03 -33.23
CA GLU A 70 -27.65 97.05 -34.23
C GLU A 70 -28.80 97.30 -35.23
N ILE A 71 -29.74 96.35 -35.39
CA ILE A 71 -30.87 96.45 -36.33
C ILE A 71 -32.18 96.81 -35.60
N ASP A 72 -32.44 96.17 -34.47
CA ASP A 72 -33.67 96.24 -33.65
C ASP A 72 -33.32 96.23 -32.12
N PRO A 73 -32.97 97.39 -31.54
CA PRO A 73 -32.62 97.52 -30.13
C PRO A 73 -33.71 97.08 -29.13
N PRO A 74 -35.01 97.39 -29.30
CA PRO A 74 -36.03 96.98 -28.35
C PRO A 74 -36.22 95.45 -28.35
N GLY A 75 -36.27 94.81 -29.52
CA GLY A 75 -36.37 93.35 -29.60
C GLY A 75 -35.17 92.61 -29.01
N ALA A 76 -33.95 93.11 -29.27
CA ALA A 76 -32.72 92.55 -28.67
C ALA A 76 -32.71 92.65 -27.14
N ARG A 77 -33.25 93.73 -26.56
CA ARG A 77 -33.34 93.92 -25.11
C ARG A 77 -34.29 92.93 -24.45
N ASP A 78 -35.47 92.73 -25.02
CA ASP A 78 -36.47 91.83 -24.45
C ASP A 78 -36.03 90.36 -24.58
N GLU A 79 -35.40 90.00 -25.70
CA GLU A 79 -34.82 88.67 -25.90
C GLU A 79 -33.62 88.42 -24.97
N SER A 80 -32.74 89.42 -24.76
CA SER A 80 -31.65 89.36 -23.79
C SER A 80 -32.15 89.13 -22.35
N ARG A 81 -33.28 89.75 -21.97
CA ARG A 81 -33.91 89.54 -20.66
C ARG A 81 -34.50 88.14 -20.52
N ALA A 82 -35.15 87.64 -21.57
CA ALA A 82 -35.71 86.30 -21.57
C ALA A 82 -34.63 85.21 -21.47
N LEU A 83 -33.45 85.43 -22.06
CA LEU A 83 -32.34 84.47 -22.03
C LEU A 83 -31.44 84.59 -20.79
N ALA A 84 -31.56 85.65 -20.00
CA ALA A 84 -30.74 85.89 -18.81
C ALA A 84 -30.67 84.68 -17.85
N PRO A 85 -31.78 84.00 -17.50
CA PRO A 85 -31.74 82.85 -16.58
C PRO A 85 -30.95 81.67 -17.15
N ARG A 86 -30.99 81.47 -18.48
CA ARG A 86 -30.25 80.38 -19.14
C ARG A 86 -28.74 80.65 -19.13
N PHE A 87 -28.31 81.88 -19.44
CA PHE A 87 -26.90 82.26 -19.37
C PHE A 87 -26.34 82.15 -17.94
N HIS A 88 -27.09 82.61 -16.93
CA HIS A 88 -26.66 82.52 -15.53
C HIS A 88 -26.77 81.10 -14.95
N GLY A 89 -27.68 80.26 -15.47
CA GLY A 89 -27.86 78.87 -15.06
C GLY A 89 -26.86 77.89 -15.67
N LEU A 90 -26.32 78.21 -16.86
CA LEU A 90 -25.40 77.35 -17.61
C LEU A 90 -24.21 76.83 -16.79
N PRO A 91 -23.48 77.66 -16.01
CA PRO A 91 -22.36 77.17 -15.21
C PRO A 91 -22.79 76.15 -14.15
N ARG A 92 -23.98 76.31 -13.57
CA ARG A 92 -24.52 75.38 -12.56
C ARG A 92 -24.91 74.06 -13.23
N LEU A 93 -25.62 74.12 -14.36
CA LEU A 93 -26.01 72.94 -15.14
C LEU A 93 -24.78 72.14 -15.57
N ALA A 94 -23.78 72.78 -16.17
CA ALA A 94 -22.57 72.11 -16.63
C ALA A 94 -21.78 71.45 -15.48
N ARG A 95 -21.71 72.08 -14.29
CA ARG A 95 -21.11 71.45 -13.10
C ARG A 95 -21.88 70.24 -12.61
N GLN A 96 -23.22 70.29 -12.65
CA GLN A 96 -24.06 69.16 -12.26
C GLN A 96 -23.91 67.99 -13.24
N LEU A 97 -23.91 68.26 -14.55
CA LEU A 97 -23.69 67.22 -15.57
C LEU A 97 -22.31 66.57 -15.43
N ARG A 98 -21.27 67.37 -15.15
CA ARG A 98 -19.93 66.86 -14.84
C ARG A 98 -19.90 65.96 -13.58
N GLN A 99 -20.65 66.32 -12.54
CA GLN A 99 -20.74 65.51 -11.33
C GLN A 99 -21.40 64.16 -11.64
N LEU A 100 -22.54 64.17 -12.33
CA LEU A 100 -23.25 62.94 -12.71
C LEU A 100 -22.40 62.02 -13.59
N GLN A 101 -21.67 62.57 -14.57
CA GLN A 101 -20.76 61.76 -15.38
C GLN A 101 -19.63 61.16 -14.55
N ARG A 102 -19.04 61.92 -13.63
CA ARG A 102 -17.99 61.42 -12.72
C ARG A 102 -18.50 60.35 -11.78
N GLU A 103 -19.71 60.50 -11.25
CA GLU A 103 -20.35 59.48 -10.41
C GLU A 103 -20.58 58.20 -11.21
N ALA A 104 -21.10 58.29 -12.43
CA ALA A 104 -21.26 57.12 -13.31
C ALA A 104 -19.91 56.47 -13.69
N GLU A 105 -18.87 57.26 -13.98
CA GLU A 105 -17.51 56.76 -14.23
C GLU A 105 -16.95 56.05 -12.98
N GLN A 106 -17.15 56.61 -11.79
CA GLN A 106 -16.73 55.98 -10.54
C GLN A 106 -17.48 54.67 -10.29
N GLU A 107 -18.80 54.65 -10.45
CA GLU A 107 -19.61 53.44 -10.32
C GLU A 107 -19.14 52.34 -11.28
N THR A 108 -18.83 52.67 -12.54
CA THR A 108 -18.31 51.68 -13.50
C THR A 108 -16.92 51.17 -13.11
N ILE A 109 -16.03 52.05 -12.63
CA ILE A 109 -14.70 51.65 -12.15
C ILE A 109 -14.82 50.75 -10.91
N GLU A 110 -15.70 51.09 -9.96
CA GLU A 110 -15.96 50.31 -8.76
C GLU A 110 -16.59 48.95 -9.09
N ALA A 111 -17.58 48.91 -9.97
CA ALA A 111 -18.18 47.66 -10.45
C ALA A 111 -17.15 46.75 -11.14
N ASN A 112 -16.30 47.31 -12.00
CA ASN A 112 -15.24 46.55 -12.66
C ASN A 112 -14.21 46.02 -11.65
N ARG A 113 -13.81 46.83 -10.67
CA ARG A 113 -12.91 46.40 -9.59
C ARG A 113 -13.55 45.31 -8.73
N ALA A 114 -14.83 45.44 -8.39
CA ALA A 114 -15.57 44.43 -7.64
C ALA A 114 -15.65 43.11 -8.42
N ALA A 115 -15.96 43.15 -9.72
CA ALA A 115 -15.96 41.97 -10.59
C ALA A 115 -14.58 41.29 -10.64
N GLN A 116 -13.49 42.04 -10.80
CA GLN A 116 -12.13 41.49 -10.77
C GLN A 116 -11.76 40.86 -9.41
N LEU A 117 -12.21 41.47 -8.30
CA LEU A 117 -12.02 40.91 -6.97
C LEU A 117 -12.83 39.61 -6.78
N GLU A 118 -14.03 39.53 -7.33
CA GLU A 118 -14.82 38.29 -7.31
C GLU A 118 -14.19 37.18 -8.17
N GLU A 119 -13.74 37.51 -9.38
CA GLU A 119 -13.05 36.55 -10.26
C GLU A 119 -11.76 36.02 -9.63
N SER A 120 -10.95 36.91 -9.05
CA SER A 120 -9.75 36.50 -8.32
C SER A 120 -10.09 35.61 -7.12
N ARG A 121 -11.10 35.96 -6.30
CA ARG A 121 -11.58 35.11 -5.20
C ARG A 121 -12.04 33.73 -5.68
N ARG A 122 -12.83 33.67 -6.76
CA ARG A 122 -13.28 32.40 -7.35
C ARG A 122 -12.10 31.56 -7.82
N SER A 123 -11.10 32.17 -8.47
CA SER A 123 -9.90 31.45 -8.91
C SER A 123 -9.08 30.88 -7.74
N VAL A 124 -8.99 31.62 -6.62
CA VAL A 124 -8.31 31.15 -5.40
C VAL A 124 -9.09 29.99 -4.78
N GLN A 125 -10.41 30.10 -4.66
CA GLN A 125 -11.26 29.02 -4.13
C GLN A 125 -11.15 27.73 -4.94
N ILE A 126 -11.23 27.82 -6.27
CA ILE A 126 -11.06 26.64 -7.15
C ILE A 126 -9.69 25.98 -6.93
N ARG A 127 -8.62 26.77 -6.76
CA ARG A 127 -7.29 26.24 -6.46
C ARG A 127 -7.21 25.56 -5.10
N GLU A 128 -7.80 26.16 -4.07
CA GLU A 128 -7.86 25.57 -2.73
C GLU A 128 -8.65 24.25 -2.73
N ASP A 129 -9.76 24.18 -3.46
CA ASP A 129 -10.56 22.96 -3.57
C ASP A 129 -9.81 21.85 -4.30
N ILE A 130 -9.11 22.18 -5.40
CA ILE A 130 -8.22 21.23 -6.10
C ILE A 130 -7.10 20.76 -5.15
N GLU A 131 -6.52 21.64 -4.35
CA GLU A 131 -5.45 21.27 -3.41
C GLU A 131 -5.95 20.39 -2.26
N LYS A 132 -7.17 20.61 -1.76
CA LYS A 132 -7.80 19.73 -0.77
C LYS A 132 -8.03 18.33 -1.34
N VAL A 133 -8.65 18.24 -2.52
CA VAL A 133 -8.87 16.95 -3.21
C VAL A 133 -7.54 16.25 -3.48
N TRP A 134 -6.50 17.00 -3.86
CA TRP A 134 -5.16 16.47 -4.03
C TRP A 134 -4.61 15.86 -2.74
N GLN A 135 -4.71 16.58 -1.61
CA GLN A 135 -4.23 16.10 -0.31
C GLN A 135 -4.98 14.85 0.15
N GLU A 136 -6.30 14.83 0.00
CA GLU A 136 -7.15 13.69 0.37
C GLU A 136 -6.78 12.42 -0.44
N GLU A 137 -6.63 12.56 -1.76
CA GLU A 137 -6.34 11.41 -2.64
C GLU A 137 -4.90 10.89 -2.51
N VAL A 138 -3.94 11.74 -2.14
CA VAL A 138 -2.53 11.33 -1.92
C VAL A 138 -2.36 10.56 -0.61
N VAL A 139 -3.20 10.77 0.40
CA VAL A 139 -3.12 10.02 1.67
C VAL A 139 -3.67 8.60 1.52
N GLY A 140 -4.52 8.34 0.54
CA GLY A 140 -5.25 7.08 0.42
C GLY A 140 -4.47 5.84 -0.03
N TRP A 141 -3.18 5.93 -0.37
CA TRP A 141 -2.44 4.85 -1.04
C TRP A 141 -2.27 3.59 -0.18
N ASN A 142 -2.57 2.42 -0.74
CA ASN A 142 -2.48 1.13 -0.03
C ASN A 142 -1.03 0.62 0.11
N SER A 143 -0.15 0.99 -0.82
CA SER A 143 1.24 0.51 -0.86
C SER A 143 2.23 1.68 -0.95
N PRO A 144 3.27 1.72 -0.08
CA PRO A 144 4.30 2.77 -0.13
C PRO A 144 5.17 2.65 -1.39
N VAL A 145 5.33 1.44 -1.93
CA VAL A 145 6.09 1.20 -3.17
C VAL A 145 5.35 1.82 -4.35
N ALA A 146 4.03 1.60 -4.42
CA ALA A 146 3.18 2.20 -5.45
C ALA A 146 3.17 3.74 -5.37
N ALA A 147 3.11 4.30 -4.16
CA ALA A 147 3.16 5.75 -3.97
C ALA A 147 4.50 6.34 -4.47
N ARG A 148 5.61 5.65 -4.18
CA ARG A 148 6.94 6.08 -4.63
C ARG A 148 7.12 5.97 -6.15
N SER A 149 6.61 4.92 -6.78
CA SER A 149 6.68 4.75 -8.24
C SER A 149 5.83 5.78 -8.98
N ALA A 150 4.65 6.10 -8.44
CA ALA A 150 3.74 7.07 -9.01
C ALA A 150 4.16 8.53 -8.82
N PHE A 151 5.09 8.81 -7.89
CA PHE A 151 5.44 10.19 -7.48
C PHE A 151 5.77 11.10 -8.66
N ARG A 152 6.56 10.64 -9.64
CA ARG A 152 6.91 11.45 -10.82
C ARG A 152 5.72 11.78 -11.70
N GLU A 153 4.82 10.80 -11.90
CA GLU A 153 3.61 10.98 -12.70
C GLU A 153 2.63 11.92 -11.99
N LEU A 154 2.49 11.80 -10.66
CA LEU A 154 1.72 12.72 -9.83
C LEU A 154 2.29 14.14 -9.88
N GLN A 155 3.60 14.33 -9.79
CA GLN A 155 4.20 15.68 -9.91
C GLN A 155 3.93 16.30 -11.29
N ALA A 156 4.10 15.54 -12.37
CA ALA A 156 3.78 16.03 -13.72
C ALA A 156 2.28 16.36 -13.88
N LEU A 157 1.40 15.56 -13.27
CA LEU A 157 -0.04 15.78 -13.27
C LEU A 157 -0.42 17.03 -12.46
N ARG A 158 0.23 17.25 -11.31
CA ARG A 158 0.10 18.47 -10.48
C ARG A 158 0.51 19.71 -11.25
N GLU A 159 1.67 19.70 -11.89
CA GLU A 159 2.17 20.82 -12.69
C GLU A 159 1.22 21.15 -13.85
N ARG A 160 0.73 20.13 -14.57
CA ARG A 160 -0.20 20.33 -15.68
C ARG A 160 -1.51 20.98 -15.25
N LEU A 161 -2.07 20.57 -14.10
CA LEU A 161 -3.36 21.04 -13.63
C LEU A 161 -3.27 22.40 -12.92
N LEU A 162 -2.18 22.67 -12.19
CA LEU A 162 -2.04 23.90 -11.38
C LEU A 162 -1.33 25.04 -12.12
N ASN A 163 -0.46 24.78 -13.10
CA ASN A 163 0.34 25.83 -13.76
C ASN A 163 -0.35 26.55 -14.94
N GLY A 164 -1.67 26.39 -15.09
CA GLY A 164 -2.48 27.54 -15.50
C GLY A 164 -3.15 27.57 -16.87
N GLN A 165 -3.64 26.45 -17.41
CA GLN A 165 -4.63 26.49 -18.51
C GLN A 165 -5.73 25.44 -18.43
N SER A 166 -5.70 24.54 -17.46
CA SER A 166 -6.72 23.51 -17.34
C SER A 166 -7.97 24.11 -16.65
N THR A 167 -9.08 24.17 -17.37
CA THR A 167 -10.44 24.32 -16.80
C THR A 167 -10.89 23.03 -16.12
N ALA A 168 -9.95 22.27 -15.55
CA ALA A 168 -10.22 20.96 -15.01
C ALA A 168 -11.06 21.09 -13.75
N SER A 169 -12.19 20.38 -13.71
CA SER A 169 -13.01 20.29 -12.50
C SER A 169 -12.25 19.55 -11.41
N ALA A 170 -12.54 19.84 -10.15
CA ALA A 170 -12.05 19.06 -9.01
C ALA A 170 -12.32 17.56 -9.18
N ASP A 171 -13.46 17.20 -9.79
CA ASP A 171 -13.81 15.81 -10.09
C ASP A 171 -12.88 15.16 -11.13
N GLU A 172 -12.47 15.91 -12.15
CA GLU A 172 -11.54 15.43 -13.18
C GLU A 172 -10.13 15.22 -12.61
N VAL A 173 -9.75 16.05 -11.64
CA VAL A 173 -8.50 15.85 -10.89
C VAL A 173 -8.59 14.58 -10.06
N ALA A 174 -9.70 14.37 -9.35
CA ALA A 174 -9.91 13.19 -8.53
C ALA A 174 -9.94 11.90 -9.36
N THR A 175 -10.57 11.89 -10.54
CA THR A 175 -10.56 10.71 -11.42
C THR A 175 -9.16 10.43 -11.95
N ALA A 176 -8.42 11.45 -12.39
CA ALA A 176 -7.07 11.28 -12.91
C ALA A 176 -6.10 10.75 -11.84
N ILE A 177 -6.19 11.21 -10.60
CA ILE A 177 -5.38 10.67 -9.49
C ILE A 177 -5.76 9.22 -9.20
N ARG A 178 -7.06 8.88 -9.16
CA ARG A 178 -7.53 7.51 -8.93
C ARG A 178 -7.09 6.54 -10.03
N GLU A 179 -7.04 6.98 -11.27
CA GLU A 179 -6.52 6.18 -12.40
C GLU A 179 -5.02 5.90 -12.27
N VAL A 180 -4.21 6.91 -11.93
CA VAL A 180 -2.78 6.73 -11.67
C VAL A 180 -2.59 5.75 -10.50
N ARG A 181 -3.33 5.97 -9.42
CA ARG A 181 -3.30 5.10 -8.24
C ARG A 181 -3.63 3.66 -8.56
N ALA A 182 -4.75 3.39 -9.25
CA ALA A 182 -5.17 2.04 -9.60
C ALA A 182 -4.11 1.32 -10.45
N ARG A 183 -3.47 2.02 -11.40
CA ARG A 183 -2.40 1.43 -12.23
C ARG A 183 -1.18 1.04 -11.41
N HIS A 184 -0.66 1.95 -10.58
CA HIS A 184 0.54 1.69 -9.78
C HIS A 184 0.29 0.70 -8.64
N GLU A 185 -0.89 0.71 -8.03
CA GLU A 185 -1.28 -0.31 -7.04
C GLU A 185 -1.38 -1.69 -7.69
N ALA A 186 -1.94 -1.80 -8.90
CA ALA A 186 -2.00 -3.08 -9.61
C ALA A 186 -0.61 -3.62 -9.98
N VAL A 187 0.32 -2.75 -10.39
CA VAL A 187 1.71 -3.15 -10.68
C VAL A 187 2.41 -3.61 -9.39
N ALA A 188 2.33 -2.81 -8.32
CA ALA A 188 2.95 -3.16 -7.04
C ALA A 188 2.37 -4.46 -6.44
N ALA A 189 1.07 -4.71 -6.60
CA ALA A 189 0.44 -5.94 -6.15
C ALA A 189 0.95 -7.17 -6.93
N ARG A 190 1.16 -7.03 -8.25
CA ARG A 190 1.75 -8.10 -9.08
C ARG A 190 3.18 -8.38 -8.67
N GLU A 191 4.01 -7.36 -8.53
CA GLU A 191 5.41 -7.52 -8.09
C GLU A 191 5.50 -8.17 -6.71
N HIS A 192 4.65 -7.74 -5.76
CA HIS A 192 4.60 -8.35 -4.43
C HIS A 192 4.15 -9.83 -4.50
N ALA A 193 3.15 -10.15 -5.30
CA ALA A 193 2.70 -11.54 -5.48
C ALA A 193 3.78 -12.42 -6.11
N GLU A 194 4.50 -11.91 -7.10
CA GLU A 194 5.63 -12.62 -7.73
C GLU A 194 6.78 -12.85 -6.75
N LEU A 195 7.16 -11.83 -5.97
CA LEU A 195 8.20 -11.96 -4.94
C LEU A 195 7.78 -12.93 -3.83
N ALA A 196 6.51 -12.89 -3.39
CA ALA A 196 5.98 -13.82 -2.40
C ALA A 196 5.98 -15.27 -2.93
N SER A 197 5.60 -15.48 -4.20
CA SER A 197 5.66 -16.80 -4.84
C SER A 197 7.10 -17.32 -4.89
N ARG A 198 8.05 -16.50 -5.35
CA ARG A 198 9.47 -16.88 -5.41
C ARG A 198 10.03 -17.21 -4.03
N ALA A 199 9.70 -16.40 -3.02
CA ALA A 199 10.12 -16.66 -1.65
C ALA A 199 9.54 -17.98 -1.09
N CYS A 200 8.29 -18.31 -1.44
CA CYS A 200 7.71 -19.62 -1.11
C CYS A 200 8.42 -20.76 -1.84
N ASP A 201 8.72 -20.60 -3.13
CA ASP A 201 9.42 -21.61 -3.93
C ASP A 201 10.86 -21.84 -3.42
N ASP A 202 11.57 -20.76 -3.08
CA ASP A 202 12.92 -20.82 -2.49
C ASP A 202 12.88 -21.49 -1.11
N ALA A 203 11.93 -21.11 -0.25
CA ALA A 203 11.77 -21.74 1.06
C ALA A 203 11.42 -23.24 0.96
N LEU A 204 10.62 -23.62 -0.05
CA LEU A 204 10.29 -25.01 -0.33
C LEU A 204 11.53 -25.79 -0.79
N ALA A 205 12.35 -25.21 -1.65
CA ALA A 205 13.63 -25.78 -2.07
C ALA A 205 14.58 -25.98 -0.88
N ASP A 206 14.66 -24.99 0.01
CA ASP A 206 15.46 -25.06 1.23
C ASP A 206 14.99 -26.19 2.15
N ILE A 207 13.68 -26.31 2.41
CA ILE A 207 13.10 -27.39 3.22
C ILE A 207 13.42 -28.76 2.62
N LEU A 208 13.23 -28.93 1.31
CA LEU A 208 13.54 -30.18 0.62
C LEU A 208 15.04 -30.51 0.70
N SER A 209 15.91 -29.51 0.57
CA SER A 209 17.36 -29.69 0.68
C SER A 209 17.77 -30.13 2.09
N LEU A 210 17.19 -29.51 3.13
CA LEU A 210 17.46 -29.84 4.52
C LEU A 210 16.99 -31.26 4.86
N ARG A 211 15.77 -31.64 4.43
CA ARG A 211 15.22 -32.98 4.63
C ARG A 211 16.08 -34.06 3.97
N ARG A 212 16.55 -33.81 2.74
CA ARG A 212 17.48 -34.73 2.07
C ARG A 212 18.80 -34.84 2.82
N ALA A 213 19.39 -33.72 3.25
CA ALA A 213 20.64 -33.74 4.01
C ALA A 213 20.52 -34.50 5.35
N GLN A 214 19.36 -34.44 6.01
CA GLN A 214 19.09 -35.23 7.23
C GLN A 214 19.04 -36.74 6.98
N LEU A 215 18.56 -37.15 5.80
CA LEU A 215 18.43 -38.54 5.40
C LEU A 215 19.66 -39.08 4.66
N GLU A 216 20.63 -38.25 4.29
CA GLU A 216 21.83 -38.71 3.59
C GLU A 216 22.73 -39.53 4.54
N PRO A 217 22.96 -40.83 4.25
CA PRO A 217 23.79 -41.65 5.11
C PRO A 217 25.27 -41.24 4.97
N PRO A 218 26.04 -41.19 6.07
CA PRO A 218 27.44 -40.77 6.05
C PRO A 218 28.26 -41.65 5.08
N ALA A 219 29.17 -41.03 4.33
CA ALA A 219 29.93 -41.68 3.26
C ALA A 219 30.73 -42.93 3.70
N ALA A 220 30.99 -43.08 5.01
CA ALA A 220 31.69 -44.23 5.58
C ALA A 220 30.81 -45.48 5.77
N GLN A 221 29.47 -45.36 5.71
CA GLN A 221 28.55 -46.50 5.82
C GLN A 221 28.24 -47.06 4.42
N ALA A 222 28.92 -48.16 4.08
CA ALA A 222 28.77 -48.90 2.82
C ALA A 222 27.83 -50.12 2.98
N ASP A 223 26.74 -49.95 3.73
CA ASP A 223 25.78 -51.03 3.96
C ASP A 223 24.67 -51.04 2.90
N ALA A 224 24.10 -52.22 2.64
CA ALA A 224 22.98 -52.38 1.69
C ALA A 224 21.78 -51.47 2.02
N ARG A 225 21.61 -51.11 3.30
CA ARG A 225 20.60 -50.15 3.77
C ARG A 225 20.86 -48.73 3.26
N ALA A 226 22.11 -48.26 3.33
CA ALA A 226 22.50 -46.95 2.82
C ALA A 226 22.36 -46.86 1.29
N ALA A 227 22.49 -47.98 0.57
CA ALA A 227 22.21 -48.03 -0.87
C ALA A 227 20.71 -47.89 -1.18
N LYS A 228 19.85 -48.61 -0.44
CA LYS A 228 18.39 -48.52 -0.59
C LYS A 228 17.85 -47.12 -0.24
N LEU A 229 18.37 -46.49 0.81
CA LEU A 229 17.98 -45.14 1.19
C LEU A 229 18.36 -44.12 0.11
N ARG A 230 19.56 -44.23 -0.48
CA ARG A 230 19.97 -43.39 -1.62
C ARG A 230 19.09 -43.59 -2.86
N GLU A 231 18.69 -44.83 -3.15
CA GLU A 231 17.75 -45.13 -4.24
C GLU A 231 16.36 -44.54 -3.97
N ALA A 232 15.87 -44.63 -2.74
CA ALA A 232 14.59 -44.03 -2.34
C ALA A 232 14.62 -42.49 -2.40
N LEU A 233 15.71 -41.86 -1.99
CA LEU A 233 15.94 -40.42 -2.13
C LEU A 233 16.00 -39.99 -3.60
N ALA A 234 16.65 -40.79 -4.45
CA ALA A 234 16.69 -40.56 -5.90
C ALA A 234 15.29 -40.69 -6.53
N ALA A 235 14.52 -41.71 -6.15
CA ALA A 235 13.14 -41.90 -6.62
C ALA A 235 12.21 -40.74 -6.21
N ALA A 236 12.44 -40.13 -5.05
CA ALA A 236 11.66 -38.99 -4.60
C ALA A 236 11.87 -37.75 -5.48
N THR A 237 13.05 -37.55 -6.09
CA THR A 237 13.36 -36.33 -6.86
C THR A 237 12.47 -36.06 -8.09
N GLY A 238 11.74 -37.08 -8.58
CA GLY A 238 10.84 -36.98 -9.73
C GLY A 238 9.37 -36.66 -9.39
N LEU A 239 9.01 -36.57 -8.11
CA LEU A 239 7.64 -36.32 -7.66
C LEU A 239 7.30 -34.82 -7.60
N ASP A 240 6.04 -34.45 -7.44
CA ASP A 240 5.67 -33.06 -7.11
C ASP A 240 6.21 -32.66 -5.72
N SER A 241 6.36 -31.36 -5.47
CA SER A 241 6.99 -30.88 -4.24
C SER A 241 6.30 -31.30 -2.94
N ARG A 242 4.97 -31.48 -2.93
CA ARG A 242 4.21 -31.93 -1.76
C ARG A 242 4.36 -33.44 -1.57
N ALA A 243 4.23 -34.22 -2.64
CA ALA A 243 4.49 -35.66 -2.64
C ALA A 243 5.95 -35.97 -2.28
N GLN A 244 6.89 -35.11 -2.65
CA GLN A 244 8.28 -35.18 -2.21
C GLN A 244 8.40 -35.04 -0.69
N ILE A 245 7.78 -34.02 -0.10
CA ILE A 245 7.81 -33.83 1.36
C ILE A 245 7.20 -35.05 2.07
N GLU A 246 6.01 -35.48 1.67
CA GLU A 246 5.34 -36.64 2.29
C GLU A 246 6.18 -37.91 2.18
N ARG A 247 6.84 -38.12 1.05
CA ARG A 247 7.74 -39.28 0.88
C ARG A 247 8.99 -39.18 1.74
N LEU A 248 9.60 -38.00 1.86
CA LEU A 248 10.78 -37.80 2.70
C LEU A 248 10.44 -37.93 4.19
N ASP A 249 9.29 -37.41 4.63
CA ASP A 249 8.83 -37.55 6.02
C ASP A 249 8.52 -39.02 6.35
N ALA A 250 7.93 -39.78 5.40
CA ALA A 250 7.74 -41.22 5.57
C ALA A 250 9.08 -41.99 5.67
N LEU A 251 10.06 -41.64 4.84
CA LEU A 251 11.40 -42.23 4.92
C LEU A 251 12.10 -41.89 6.23
N ALA A 252 11.91 -40.67 6.76
CA ALA A 252 12.43 -40.29 8.07
C ALA A 252 11.79 -41.12 9.19
N ALA A 253 10.47 -41.30 9.16
CA ALA A 253 9.80 -42.15 10.14
C ALA A 253 10.26 -43.63 10.06
N GLU A 254 10.44 -44.16 8.85
CA GLU A 254 10.99 -45.51 8.65
C GLU A 254 12.41 -45.63 9.23
N GLU A 255 13.28 -44.63 9.02
CA GLU A 255 14.65 -44.64 9.56
C GLU A 255 14.67 -44.49 11.10
N ASP A 256 13.82 -43.63 11.66
CA ASP A 256 13.65 -43.44 13.11
C ASP A 256 13.18 -44.73 13.78
N GLU A 257 12.17 -45.42 13.23
CA GLU A 257 11.67 -46.70 13.76
C GLU A 257 12.79 -47.76 13.80
N VAL A 258 13.57 -47.86 12.72
CA VAL A 258 14.65 -48.85 12.68
C VAL A 258 15.79 -48.48 13.65
N GLU A 259 16.08 -47.19 13.86
CA GLU A 259 17.05 -46.76 14.88
C GLU A 259 16.57 -47.05 16.30
N LEU A 260 15.26 -46.89 16.56
CA LEU A 260 14.64 -47.27 17.83
C LEU A 260 14.70 -48.80 18.07
N ASP A 261 14.37 -49.61 17.06
CA ASP A 261 14.46 -51.08 17.13
C ASP A 261 15.91 -51.54 17.40
N GLU A 262 16.89 -50.97 16.68
CA GLU A 262 18.29 -51.28 16.91
C GLU A 262 18.75 -50.91 18.33
N SER A 263 18.27 -49.77 18.84
CA SER A 263 18.57 -49.32 20.21
C SER A 263 17.99 -50.26 21.25
N GLN A 264 16.74 -50.70 21.08
CA GLN A 264 16.10 -51.71 21.91
C GLN A 264 16.88 -53.03 21.90
N ARG A 265 17.25 -53.53 20.71
CA ARG A 265 18.07 -54.74 20.58
C ARG A 265 19.41 -54.60 21.32
N ARG A 266 20.09 -53.47 21.19
CA ARG A 266 21.38 -53.21 21.88
C ARG A 266 21.22 -53.19 23.40
N GLU A 267 20.14 -52.62 23.91
CA GLU A 267 19.85 -52.60 25.34
C GLU A 267 19.58 -54.01 25.87
N VAL A 268 18.74 -54.80 25.19
CA VAL A 268 18.47 -56.20 25.56
C VAL A 268 19.74 -57.06 25.49
N VAL A 269 20.54 -56.93 24.42
CA VAL A 269 21.85 -57.62 24.29
C VAL A 269 22.76 -57.27 25.46
N ARG A 270 22.84 -56.00 25.85
CA ARG A 270 23.64 -55.55 27.00
C ARG A 270 23.13 -56.17 28.30
N ALA A 271 21.82 -56.13 28.53
CA ALA A 271 21.17 -56.71 29.72
C ALA A 271 21.43 -58.23 29.84
N VAL A 272 21.31 -58.98 28.74
CA VAL A 272 21.56 -60.42 28.68
C VAL A 272 23.03 -60.74 28.93
N TYR A 273 23.94 -60.02 28.28
CA TYR A 273 25.38 -60.21 28.45
C TYR A 273 25.81 -59.99 29.90
N GLN A 274 25.34 -58.90 30.52
CA GLN A 274 25.64 -58.57 31.92
C GLN A 274 25.01 -59.58 32.89
N SER A 275 23.78 -60.02 32.64
CA SER A 275 23.07 -61.00 33.48
C SER A 275 23.76 -62.36 33.49
N LEU A 276 24.23 -62.85 32.32
CA LEU A 276 24.96 -64.12 32.21
C LEU A 276 26.32 -64.07 32.88
N THR A 277 27.05 -62.97 32.71
CA THR A 277 28.34 -62.74 33.36
C THR A 277 28.19 -62.76 34.89
N ALA A 278 27.18 -62.04 35.41
CA ALA A 278 26.90 -61.99 36.85
C ALA A 278 26.40 -63.31 37.44
N ALA A 279 25.84 -64.20 36.62
CA ALA A 279 25.45 -65.57 37.01
C ALA A 279 26.63 -66.57 36.98
N GLY A 280 27.82 -66.11 36.59
CA GLY A 280 29.05 -66.90 36.57
C GLY A 280 29.23 -67.76 35.31
N PHE A 281 28.59 -67.39 34.20
CA PHE A 281 28.89 -67.96 32.89
C PHE A 281 30.05 -67.21 32.23
N VAL A 282 30.87 -67.93 31.45
CA VAL A 282 31.83 -67.33 30.52
C VAL A 282 31.09 -67.10 29.19
N THR A 283 30.89 -65.83 28.83
CA THR A 283 30.14 -65.40 27.64
C THR A 283 31.06 -65.09 26.46
N ASP A 284 30.76 -65.67 25.30
CA ASP A 284 31.39 -65.32 24.02
C ASP A 284 30.93 -63.90 23.59
N MET A 285 31.71 -63.24 22.71
CA MET A 285 31.28 -61.96 22.13
C MET A 285 29.98 -62.14 21.33
N PRO A 286 29.01 -61.22 21.44
CA PRO A 286 27.77 -61.29 20.67
C PRO A 286 28.07 -61.30 19.16
N VAL A 287 27.49 -62.27 18.45
CA VAL A 287 27.65 -62.40 16.99
C VAL A 287 26.31 -62.15 16.31
N ARG A 288 26.28 -61.17 15.40
CA ARG A 288 25.12 -60.93 14.53
C ARG A 288 25.04 -62.04 13.48
N ARG A 289 23.92 -62.73 13.41
CA ARG A 289 23.62 -63.75 12.40
C ARG A 289 22.43 -63.27 11.58
N GLY A 290 22.68 -62.96 10.32
CA GLY A 290 21.68 -62.45 9.37
C GLY A 290 22.37 -61.58 8.34
N GLY A 291 22.39 -62.04 7.09
CA GLY A 291 23.05 -61.34 5.99
C GLY A 291 23.51 -62.21 4.81
N SER A 292 23.32 -63.53 4.86
CA SER A 292 23.53 -64.40 3.69
C SER A 292 22.27 -65.19 3.41
N GLU A 293 21.60 -64.80 2.32
CA GLU A 293 20.53 -65.49 1.58
C GLU A 293 19.69 -66.54 2.34
N GLY A 294 18.46 -66.16 2.70
CA GLY A 294 17.33 -67.09 2.64
C GLY A 294 16.92 -67.82 3.93
N LYS A 295 17.37 -67.42 5.12
CA LYS A 295 16.76 -67.90 6.39
C LYS A 295 16.48 -66.72 7.34
N GLU A 296 15.31 -66.81 7.98
CA GLU A 296 14.68 -65.82 8.86
C GLU A 296 15.63 -65.16 9.86
N GLY A 297 15.46 -63.84 10.03
CA GLY A 297 15.90 -63.07 11.20
C GLY A 297 17.31 -62.50 11.15
N ASP A 298 17.43 -61.17 11.16
CA ASP A 298 18.65 -60.50 11.59
C ASP A 298 18.72 -60.51 13.13
N GLU A 299 19.35 -61.56 13.67
CA GLU A 299 19.36 -61.87 15.10
C GLU A 299 20.77 -61.75 15.70
N VAL A 300 20.84 -61.36 16.96
CA VAL A 300 22.10 -61.38 17.73
C VAL A 300 22.13 -62.65 18.59
N LEU A 301 23.16 -63.48 18.38
CA LEU A 301 23.39 -64.69 19.15
C LEU A 301 24.44 -64.44 20.23
N ILE A 302 24.06 -64.70 21.48
CA ILE A 302 24.97 -64.71 22.64
C ILE A 302 25.11 -66.15 23.13
N ARG A 303 26.34 -66.64 23.22
CA ARG A 303 26.66 -67.98 23.73
C ARG A 303 27.39 -67.86 25.06
N ALA A 304 26.99 -68.67 26.03
CA ALA A 304 27.58 -68.66 27.36
C ALA A 304 27.80 -70.08 27.86
N ARG A 305 28.92 -70.34 28.55
CA ARG A 305 29.30 -71.67 29.02
C ARG A 305 29.81 -71.63 30.45
N ARG A 306 29.50 -72.66 31.25
CA ARG A 306 30.18 -72.92 32.53
C ARG A 306 31.34 -73.91 32.32
N PRO A 307 32.41 -73.84 33.13
CA PRO A 307 33.54 -74.78 33.05
C PRO A 307 33.16 -76.27 33.18
N ALA A 308 32.00 -76.58 33.77
CA ALA A 308 31.53 -77.95 34.03
C ALA A 308 30.65 -78.55 32.91
N GLY A 309 30.51 -77.89 31.75
CA GLY A 309 29.70 -78.39 30.62
C GLY A 309 28.40 -77.63 30.31
N PRO A 310 27.62 -77.08 31.28
CA PRO A 310 26.37 -76.39 30.96
C PRO A 310 26.55 -75.20 30.01
N GLN A 311 25.66 -75.08 29.03
CA GLN A 311 25.71 -73.98 28.05
C GLN A 311 24.34 -73.32 27.91
N ALA A 312 24.35 -72.04 27.57
CA ALA A 312 23.19 -71.24 27.28
C ALA A 312 23.39 -70.50 25.95
N GLU A 313 22.36 -70.54 25.10
CA GLU A 313 22.28 -69.75 23.87
C GLU A 313 21.10 -68.79 23.99
N PHE A 314 21.33 -67.50 23.75
CA PHE A 314 20.30 -66.47 23.66
C PHE A 314 20.31 -65.87 22.25
N ARG A 315 19.13 -65.77 21.66
CA ARG A 315 18.85 -65.14 20.36
C ARG A 315 17.95 -63.96 20.60
N ILE A 316 18.35 -62.81 20.08
CA ILE A 316 17.65 -61.55 20.27
C ILE A 316 17.38 -60.98 18.89
N ASP A 317 16.12 -60.69 18.59
CA ASP A 317 15.71 -60.10 17.33
C ASP A 317 15.81 -58.55 17.35
N LEU A 318 15.37 -57.90 16.26
CA LEU A 318 15.34 -56.44 16.15
C LEU A 318 14.33 -55.77 17.09
N ARG A 319 13.27 -56.47 17.50
CA ARG A 319 12.23 -55.94 18.40
C ARG A 319 12.56 -56.16 19.88
N GLY A 320 13.71 -56.77 20.16
CA GLY A 320 14.12 -57.13 21.51
C GLY A 320 13.45 -58.39 22.06
N GLU A 321 12.76 -59.17 21.23
CA GLU A 321 12.25 -60.49 21.61
C GLU A 321 13.41 -61.45 21.85
N LEU A 322 13.35 -62.13 23.00
CA LEU A 322 14.41 -62.98 23.51
C LEU A 322 14.01 -64.45 23.43
N THR A 323 14.71 -65.24 22.61
CA THR A 323 14.60 -66.70 22.60
C THR A 323 15.85 -67.31 23.23
N TYR A 324 15.69 -68.21 24.21
CA TYR A 324 16.82 -68.82 24.91
C TYR A 324 16.75 -70.35 24.94
N LYS A 325 17.92 -70.99 25.00
CA LYS A 325 18.08 -72.44 25.09
C LYS A 325 19.21 -72.78 26.06
N PHE A 326 18.90 -73.56 27.08
CA PHE A 326 19.88 -74.13 28.02
C PHE A 326 20.07 -75.62 27.71
N HIS A 327 21.31 -76.07 27.56
CA HIS A 327 21.62 -77.47 27.23
C HIS A 327 22.86 -77.98 27.96
N GLN A 328 23.05 -79.31 27.98
CA GLN A 328 24.09 -80.03 28.74
C GLN A 328 23.90 -79.97 30.28
N TYR A 329 22.64 -79.98 30.72
CA TYR A 329 22.26 -80.14 32.12
C TYR A 329 21.86 -81.60 32.41
N ARG A 330 22.17 -82.12 33.60
CA ARG A 330 21.66 -83.40 34.10
C ARG A 330 20.35 -83.15 34.87
N GLY A 331 19.25 -83.82 34.48
CA GLY A 331 17.91 -83.62 35.07
C GLY A 331 17.41 -82.16 34.98
N ALA A 332 16.60 -81.72 35.95
CA ALA A 332 16.14 -80.34 36.09
C ALA A 332 17.12 -79.38 36.78
N ALA A 333 18.41 -79.72 36.87
CA ALA A 333 19.43 -78.79 37.35
C ALA A 333 19.46 -77.48 36.54
N CYS A 334 18.95 -77.48 35.31
CA CYS A 334 18.79 -76.27 34.49
C CYS A 334 17.88 -75.21 35.13
N GLN A 335 16.88 -75.60 35.93
CA GLN A 335 15.93 -74.66 36.53
C GLN A 335 16.60 -73.75 37.58
N GLN A 336 17.63 -74.26 38.26
CA GLN A 336 18.39 -73.52 39.28
C GLN A 336 19.26 -72.42 38.67
N ASP A 337 19.72 -72.61 37.44
CA ASP A 337 20.52 -71.61 36.70
C ASP A 337 19.63 -70.66 35.88
N ILE A 338 18.47 -71.12 35.39
CA ILE A 338 17.50 -70.27 34.67
C ILE A 338 16.88 -69.23 35.61
N ALA A 339 16.40 -69.64 36.79
CA ALA A 339 15.70 -68.75 37.72
C ALA A 339 16.45 -67.44 38.06
N PRO A 340 17.73 -67.46 38.51
CA PRO A 340 18.45 -66.24 38.86
C PRO A 340 18.77 -65.36 37.66
N VAL A 341 18.99 -65.93 36.47
CA VAL A 341 19.21 -65.16 35.24
C VAL A 341 17.92 -64.44 34.82
N MET A 342 16.79 -65.13 34.88
CA MET A 342 15.50 -64.57 34.48
C MET A 342 14.99 -63.51 35.47
N VAL A 343 15.17 -63.73 36.77
CA VAL A 343 14.84 -62.75 37.81
C VAL A 343 15.66 -61.47 37.63
N ARG A 344 16.96 -61.57 37.33
CA ARG A 344 17.79 -60.39 37.08
C ARG A 344 17.43 -59.64 35.81
N LEU A 345 17.05 -60.34 34.74
CA LEU A 345 16.57 -59.70 33.51
C LEU A 345 15.29 -58.89 33.76
N GLN A 346 14.41 -59.41 34.61
CA GLN A 346 13.16 -58.75 34.99
C GLN A 346 13.36 -57.60 35.99
N ASP A 347 14.16 -57.82 37.05
CA ASP A 347 14.35 -56.88 38.15
C ASP A 347 15.31 -55.73 37.82
N ALA A 348 16.39 -55.99 37.09
CA ALA A 348 17.44 -54.99 36.84
C ALA A 348 17.25 -54.20 35.54
N TYR A 349 16.55 -54.79 34.55
CA TYR A 349 16.39 -54.19 33.22
C TYR A 349 14.92 -54.04 32.80
N GLY A 350 13.96 -54.36 33.68
CA GLY A 350 12.52 -54.16 33.43
C GLY A 350 11.95 -55.00 32.28
N ILE A 351 12.68 -56.04 31.82
CA ILE A 351 12.26 -56.89 30.70
C ILE A 351 11.07 -57.72 31.17
N SER A 352 9.87 -57.33 30.72
CA SER A 352 8.63 -58.06 31.00
C SER A 352 8.53 -59.27 30.07
N LEU A 353 8.78 -60.46 30.62
CA LEU A 353 8.57 -61.73 29.94
C LEU A 353 7.07 -62.07 29.89
N SER A 354 6.25 -61.20 29.28
CA SER A 354 4.79 -61.28 29.32
C SER A 354 4.24 -62.58 28.72
N ASP A 355 4.91 -63.11 27.70
CA ASP A 355 4.45 -64.28 26.94
C ASP A 355 5.48 -65.42 26.97
N ARG A 356 5.92 -65.81 28.17
CA ARG A 356 6.84 -66.94 28.36
C ARG A 356 6.21 -68.25 27.88
N ARG A 357 6.53 -68.68 26.66
CA ARG A 357 6.17 -70.00 26.13
C ARG A 357 7.34 -70.97 26.26
N VAL A 358 7.16 -72.02 27.05
CA VAL A 358 8.16 -73.10 27.16
C VAL A 358 7.88 -74.14 26.09
N LEU A 359 8.77 -74.24 25.10
CA LEU A 359 8.61 -75.15 23.96
C LEU A 359 8.90 -76.61 24.33
N TRP A 360 9.81 -76.83 25.29
CA TRP A 360 10.18 -78.15 25.77
C TRP A 360 10.91 -78.04 27.12
N VAL A 361 10.59 -78.94 28.05
CA VAL A 361 11.30 -79.09 29.33
C VAL A 361 11.88 -80.49 29.37
N ASN A 362 13.10 -80.62 29.88
CA ASN A 362 13.70 -81.93 30.13
C ASN A 362 12.83 -82.68 31.15
N PRO A 363 12.21 -83.83 30.82
CA PRO A 363 11.44 -84.60 31.78
C PRO A 363 12.38 -85.08 32.89
N ASP A 364 12.00 -84.83 34.14
CA ASP A 364 12.77 -85.28 35.30
C ASP A 364 12.54 -86.77 35.55
N ASP A 365 13.63 -87.55 35.56
CA ASP A 365 13.68 -88.97 35.92
C ASP A 365 13.54 -89.19 37.45
N THR A 366 12.64 -88.46 38.12
CA THR A 366 12.35 -88.64 39.56
C THR A 366 10.97 -89.22 39.86
N ASP A 367 10.29 -89.80 38.86
CA ASP A 367 9.15 -90.70 39.10
C ASP A 367 9.61 -92.16 39.17
N ARG A 368 9.10 -92.89 40.16
CA ARG A 368 9.52 -94.26 40.52
C ARG A 368 9.27 -95.31 39.42
N ASP A 369 8.62 -94.94 38.33
CA ASP A 369 8.30 -95.77 37.16
C ASP A 369 8.94 -95.27 35.84
N ALA A 370 9.84 -94.28 35.89
CA ALA A 370 10.56 -93.82 34.69
C ALA A 370 11.61 -94.85 34.24
N ARG A 371 11.60 -95.21 32.95
CA ARG A 371 12.63 -96.09 32.35
C ARG A 371 13.94 -95.32 32.25
N PRO A 372 15.06 -95.84 32.79
CA PRO A 372 16.34 -95.13 32.76
C PRO A 372 16.79 -94.91 31.32
N GLN A 373 17.19 -93.68 30.98
CA GLN A 373 17.86 -93.40 29.72
C GLN A 373 19.26 -94.03 29.69
N PRO A 374 19.71 -94.55 28.53
CA PRO A 374 21.06 -95.07 28.40
C PRO A 374 22.07 -93.93 28.58
N ASP A 375 23.03 -94.19 29.46
CA ASP A 375 24.13 -93.31 29.81
C ASP A 375 25.03 -93.10 28.59
N ASN A 376 24.91 -91.96 27.91
CA ASN A 376 25.87 -91.55 26.87
C ASN A 376 27.13 -90.99 27.55
N THR A 377 27.77 -91.83 28.35
CA THR A 377 29.10 -91.59 28.91
C THR A 377 29.99 -92.77 28.52
N GLN A 378 30.37 -92.86 27.24
CA GLN A 378 31.65 -93.38 26.72
C GLN A 378 31.55 -93.73 25.23
N GLU A 379 32.02 -92.83 24.37
CA GLU A 379 32.95 -93.23 23.31
C GLU A 379 34.08 -92.20 23.31
N ASN A 380 35.10 -92.50 24.10
CA ASN A 380 36.42 -91.88 24.02
C ASN A 380 37.32 -92.87 23.26
N SER A 381 38.31 -92.33 22.54
CA SER A 381 39.58 -92.96 22.16
C SER A 381 39.61 -93.77 20.84
N SER A 382 40.00 -93.10 19.76
CA SER A 382 41.23 -93.39 18.97
C SER A 382 41.50 -92.30 17.94
#